data_AF-A0A4P6HPY6-F1
#
_entry.id   AF-A0A4P6HPY6-F1
#
_cell.length_a   1.000
_cell.length_b   1.000
_cell.length_c   1.000
_cell.angle_alpha   90.00
_cell.angle_beta   90.00
_cell.angle_gamma   90.00
#
_symmetry.space_group_name_H-M   'P 1'
#
loop_
_entity.id
_entity.type
_entity.pdbx_description
1 polymer ?
#
loop_
_entity_poly.entity_id
_entity_poly.type
_entity_poly.pdbx_seq_one_letter_code
_entity_poly.pdbx_strand_id
1 'polypeptide(L)'
;MEIAVGAPVRRVQWRPWSETGGSLVYVVVAITVVAALCVAVARLYSSTLSTSLAGVQDARAYYLALSGLNVWSAGKTGAYSLPGGMFTLAQSGPDAQGYYTVTSLGSYADNANCLLTAKRKSAKSITFDDDIEDFVLPVVGKTANSKYAVLVFDKDLPDAQSGWSEAEWATLWAANANRYAGGWVRLGGNAADTNGAIWYGGDYGACSATPCPSGACRDGACTLGKGLRAFFRFTFSCYDASADSTSCADGYTFAVISADNSAATASGGPASGSLGELLGYAGPGPSGLGIAPPKLAVEVDTYPNKGKGKETETNNRHDAGNENHVAVVYWGDDSGRNASYDDNAHGVGANPTAGSTGYFAKAKAASGPNWLEDGEPHALRLELHRTGEGAASGTYRVKVWVDPKASGRDDVTADYAAELPLLDHTTTLAGRYNTGLDVIRFGFTEGTGGGVQTVAVSDFSLDFRR
;
A
#
# COMPACT_ATOMS: atom_id res chain seq x y z
N MET A 1 10.68 -49.72 97.03
CA MET A 1 10.17 -48.73 97.99
C MET A 1 8.88 -48.20 97.42
N GLU A 2 7.77 -48.61 98.04
CA GLU A 2 6.39 -48.13 97.80
C GLU A 2 6.36 -46.59 97.83
N ILE A 3 5.42 -45.90 97.18
CA ILE A 3 4.05 -45.72 97.66
C ILE A 3 3.17 -45.17 96.52
N ALA A 4 1.96 -45.73 96.39
CA ALA A 4 0.85 -45.18 95.62
C ALA A 4 -0.08 -44.35 96.52
N VAL A 5 -0.44 -43.12 96.11
CA VAL A 5 -1.65 -42.34 96.48
C VAL A 5 -1.73 -41.21 95.42
N GLY A 6 -2.80 -40.84 94.70
CA GLY A 6 -4.25 -40.95 94.90
C GLY A 6 -4.85 -39.55 95.06
N ALA A 7 -5.45 -38.97 93.99
CA ALA A 7 -6.67 -38.12 93.96
C ALA A 7 -6.71 -37.15 92.74
N PRO A 8 -7.91 -36.90 92.14
CA PRO A 8 -8.05 -36.13 90.90
C PRO A 8 -8.41 -34.65 91.14
N VAL A 9 -7.86 -33.73 90.33
CA VAL A 9 -8.32 -32.34 90.24
C VAL A 9 -8.85 -32.09 88.82
N ARG A 10 -10.13 -31.70 88.75
CA ARG A 10 -10.85 -31.36 87.51
C ARG A 10 -10.11 -30.26 86.73
N ARG A 11 -9.64 -30.59 85.51
CA ARG A 11 -9.29 -29.56 84.51
C ARG A 11 -10.54 -29.12 83.77
N VAL A 12 -10.82 -27.83 83.81
CA VAL A 12 -11.79 -27.15 82.94
C VAL A 12 -11.28 -27.27 81.50
N GLN A 13 -11.98 -28.06 80.69
CA GLN A 13 -11.79 -28.14 79.25
C GLN A 13 -12.31 -26.84 78.63
N TRP A 14 -11.41 -25.94 78.25
CA TRP A 14 -11.71 -24.91 77.27
C TRP A 14 -11.87 -25.60 75.92
N ARG A 15 -13.10 -25.60 75.38
CA ARG A 15 -13.37 -26.09 74.03
C ARG A 15 -12.61 -25.19 73.03
N PRO A 16 -11.71 -25.73 72.21
CA PRO A 16 -11.21 -25.01 71.05
C PRO A 16 -12.40 -24.76 70.13
N TRP A 17 -12.60 -23.51 69.74
CA TRP A 17 -13.51 -23.16 68.67
C TRP A 17 -13.03 -23.90 67.42
N SER A 18 -13.95 -24.62 66.76
CA SER A 18 -13.65 -25.37 65.55
C SER A 18 -13.14 -24.43 64.45
N GLU A 19 -11.89 -24.62 64.02
CA GLU A 19 -11.28 -24.00 62.85
C GLU A 19 -11.88 -24.53 61.53
N THR A 20 -13.20 -24.52 61.39
CA THR A 20 -13.90 -24.99 60.18
C THR A 20 -14.80 -23.94 59.56
N GLY A 21 -14.87 -22.72 60.12
CA GLY A 21 -15.66 -21.60 59.56
C GLY A 21 -14.86 -20.59 58.73
N GLY A 22 -13.57 -20.39 59.02
CA GLY A 22 -12.77 -19.32 58.41
C GLY A 22 -12.40 -19.58 56.95
N SER A 23 -12.04 -20.82 56.62
CA SER A 23 -11.63 -21.20 55.25
C SER A 23 -12.74 -21.03 54.22
N LEU A 24 -13.99 -21.33 54.60
CA LEU A 24 -15.15 -21.17 53.72
C LEU A 24 -15.41 -19.70 53.40
N VAL A 25 -15.24 -18.80 54.37
CA VAL A 25 -15.41 -17.35 54.16
C VAL A 25 -14.36 -16.81 53.18
N TYR A 26 -13.10 -17.24 53.29
CA TYR A 26 -12.07 -16.85 52.32
C TYR A 26 -12.33 -17.36 50.90
N VAL A 27 -12.86 -18.58 50.76
CA VAL A 27 -13.24 -19.14 49.45
C VAL A 27 -14.40 -18.36 48.84
N VAL A 28 -15.43 -18.02 49.63
CA VAL A 28 -16.57 -17.22 49.15
C VAL A 28 -16.12 -15.82 48.72
N VAL A 29 -15.25 -15.17 49.51
CA VAL A 29 -14.71 -13.84 49.16
C VAL A 29 -13.86 -13.92 47.89
N ALA A 30 -13.00 -14.92 47.74
CA ALA A 30 -12.17 -15.10 46.55
C ALA A 30 -13.02 -15.32 45.29
N ILE A 31 -14.05 -16.18 45.35
CA ILE A 31 -14.98 -16.40 44.23
C ILE A 31 -15.72 -15.11 43.87
N THR A 32 -16.14 -14.34 44.86
CA THR A 32 -16.87 -13.08 44.64
C THR A 32 -15.97 -12.02 43.98
N VAL A 33 -14.71 -11.91 44.41
CA VAL A 33 -13.73 -11.00 43.83
C VAL A 33 -13.37 -11.40 42.40
N VAL A 34 -13.17 -12.70 42.13
CA VAL A 34 -12.91 -13.20 40.77
C VAL A 34 -14.13 -12.97 39.87
N ALA A 35 -15.36 -13.22 40.35
CA ALA A 35 -16.57 -12.94 39.58
C ALA A 35 -16.72 -11.45 39.25
N ALA A 36 -16.43 -10.56 40.21
CA ALA A 36 -16.46 -9.11 40.00
C ALA A 36 -15.39 -8.65 38.99
N LEU A 37 -14.17 -9.21 39.06
CA LEU A 37 -13.10 -8.97 38.09
C LEU A 37 -13.48 -9.47 36.69
N CYS A 38 -14.07 -10.67 36.57
CA CYS A 38 -14.56 -11.19 35.29
C CYS A 38 -15.64 -10.29 34.68
N VAL A 39 -16.57 -9.75 35.49
CA VAL A 39 -17.60 -8.82 35.03
C VAL A 39 -17.00 -7.47 34.61
N ALA A 40 -16.01 -6.95 35.33
CA ALA A 40 -15.32 -5.71 34.98
C ALA A 40 -14.52 -5.84 33.69
N VAL A 41 -13.81 -6.95 33.50
CA VAL A 41 -13.10 -7.30 32.26
C VAL A 41 -14.10 -7.45 31.11
N ALA A 42 -15.21 -8.17 31.29
CA ALA A 42 -16.23 -8.32 30.25
C ALA A 42 -16.86 -6.97 29.82
N ARG A 43 -17.00 -6.00 30.73
CA ARG A 43 -17.52 -4.67 30.41
C ARG A 43 -16.53 -3.78 29.66
N LEU A 44 -15.23 -3.91 29.94
CA LEU A 44 -14.17 -3.15 29.27
C LEU A 44 -13.83 -3.71 27.88
N TYR A 45 -14.04 -5.01 27.67
CA TYR A 45 -13.73 -5.68 26.39
C TYR A 45 -14.83 -5.58 25.32
N SER A 46 -16.08 -5.23 25.67
CA SER A 46 -17.21 -5.41 24.73
C SER A 46 -17.49 -4.24 23.76
N SER A 47 -17.24 -2.98 24.09
CA SER A 47 -17.74 -1.86 23.25
C SER A 47 -16.85 -1.54 22.04
N THR A 48 -15.51 -1.56 22.20
CA THR A 48 -14.57 -1.18 21.14
C THR A 48 -14.40 -2.29 20.10
N LEU A 49 -14.32 -3.56 20.55
CA LEU A 49 -14.33 -4.73 19.66
C LEU A 49 -15.68 -4.95 18.98
N SER A 50 -16.82 -4.68 19.65
CA SER A 50 -18.12 -4.79 18.97
C SER A 50 -18.32 -3.73 17.89
N THR A 51 -17.75 -2.53 18.06
CA THR A 51 -17.83 -1.47 17.05
C THR A 51 -16.90 -1.78 15.86
N SER A 52 -15.69 -2.30 16.10
CA SER A 52 -14.80 -2.69 15.00
C SER A 52 -15.28 -3.96 14.30
N LEU A 53 -15.84 -4.93 15.03
CA LEU A 53 -16.43 -6.14 14.47
C LEU A 53 -17.69 -5.81 13.66
N ALA A 54 -18.56 -4.91 14.14
CA ALA A 54 -19.70 -4.43 13.37
C ALA A 54 -19.26 -3.74 12.07
N GLY A 55 -18.25 -2.85 12.12
CA GLY A 55 -17.71 -2.21 10.92
C GLY A 55 -17.08 -3.19 9.91
N VAL A 56 -16.39 -4.22 10.40
CA VAL A 56 -15.83 -5.30 9.54
C VAL A 56 -16.94 -6.17 8.95
N GLN A 57 -18.00 -6.47 9.72
CA GLN A 57 -19.15 -7.23 9.25
C GLN A 57 -19.93 -6.46 8.19
N ASP A 58 -20.14 -5.16 8.38
CA ASP A 58 -20.80 -4.27 7.41
C ASP A 58 -19.99 -4.16 6.10
N ALA A 59 -18.67 -4.06 6.20
CA ALA A 59 -17.78 -4.07 5.03
C ALA A 59 -17.86 -5.41 4.28
N ARG A 60 -17.91 -6.54 4.98
CA ARG A 60 -18.10 -7.87 4.36
C ARG A 60 -19.45 -7.98 3.67
N ALA A 61 -20.51 -7.48 4.28
CA ALA A 61 -21.84 -7.42 3.66
C ALA A 61 -21.83 -6.55 2.39
N TYR A 62 -21.11 -5.42 2.39
CA TYR A 62 -20.92 -4.56 1.22
C TYR A 62 -20.23 -5.30 0.06
N TYR A 63 -19.11 -5.99 0.33
CA TYR A 63 -18.40 -6.73 -0.71
C TYR A 63 -19.19 -7.93 -1.23
N LEU A 64 -19.97 -8.62 -0.38
CA LEU A 64 -20.91 -9.66 -0.82
C LEU A 64 -21.98 -9.08 -1.76
N ALA A 65 -22.49 -7.90 -1.44
CA ALA A 65 -23.45 -7.21 -2.30
C ALA A 65 -22.82 -6.84 -3.65
N LEU A 66 -21.58 -6.34 -3.65
CA LEU A 66 -20.84 -5.99 -4.86
C LEU A 66 -20.57 -7.22 -5.74
N SER A 67 -20.14 -8.33 -5.13
CA SER A 67 -19.96 -9.62 -5.82
C SER A 67 -21.25 -10.07 -6.51
N GLY A 68 -22.40 -9.90 -5.85
CA GLY A 68 -23.68 -10.19 -6.47
C GLY A 68 -23.97 -9.35 -7.72
N LEU A 69 -23.69 -8.05 -7.69
CA LEU A 69 -23.83 -7.19 -8.86
C LEU A 69 -22.89 -7.64 -9.99
N ASN A 70 -21.68 -8.08 -9.66
CA ASN A 70 -20.68 -8.53 -10.65
C ASN A 70 -21.09 -9.84 -11.33
N VAL A 71 -21.67 -10.80 -10.60
CA VAL A 71 -22.08 -12.09 -11.20
C VAL A 71 -23.47 -12.05 -11.87
N TRP A 72 -24.20 -10.93 -11.71
CA TRP A 72 -25.53 -10.78 -12.28
C TRP A 72 -25.52 -10.79 -13.81
N SER A 73 -26.50 -11.48 -14.37
CA SER A 73 -26.91 -11.39 -15.77
C SER A 73 -28.43 -11.44 -15.84
N ALA A 74 -29.02 -11.00 -16.95
CA ALA A 74 -30.47 -10.98 -17.10
C ALA A 74 -31.12 -12.33 -16.77
N GLY A 75 -32.04 -12.32 -15.82
CA GLY A 75 -32.76 -13.50 -15.35
C GLY A 75 -32.12 -14.20 -14.14
N LYS A 76 -30.89 -13.83 -13.75
CA LYS A 76 -30.28 -14.33 -12.50
C LYS A 76 -30.82 -13.56 -11.31
N THR A 77 -31.73 -14.20 -10.59
CA THR A 77 -32.24 -13.76 -9.29
C THR A 77 -32.06 -14.89 -8.27
N GLY A 78 -32.36 -14.62 -7.00
CA GLY A 78 -32.28 -15.61 -5.91
C GLY A 78 -31.05 -15.46 -5.03
N ALA A 79 -30.89 -16.36 -4.08
CA ALA A 79 -29.82 -16.34 -3.09
C ALA A 79 -28.63 -17.20 -3.50
N TYR A 80 -27.43 -16.70 -3.25
CA TYR A 80 -26.15 -17.33 -3.57
C TYR A 80 -25.28 -17.33 -2.32
N SER A 81 -24.72 -18.49 -1.97
CA SER A 81 -23.91 -18.66 -0.77
C SER A 81 -22.43 -18.78 -1.12
N LEU A 82 -21.59 -18.08 -0.36
CA LEU A 82 -20.13 -18.17 -0.43
C LEU A 82 -19.57 -18.59 0.94
N PRO A 83 -18.34 -19.13 1.00
CA PRO A 83 -17.65 -19.31 2.27
C PRO A 83 -17.53 -17.97 3.00
N GLY A 84 -18.29 -17.82 4.09
CA GLY A 84 -18.33 -16.58 4.85
C GLY A 84 -19.36 -15.56 4.35
N GLY A 85 -20.52 -15.98 3.84
CA GLY A 85 -21.69 -15.10 3.69
C GLY A 85 -22.63 -15.52 2.56
N MET A 86 -23.64 -14.70 2.30
CA MET A 86 -24.52 -14.89 1.15
C MET A 86 -24.84 -13.56 0.49
N PHE A 87 -25.25 -13.58 -0.77
CA PHE A 87 -25.91 -12.44 -1.39
C PHE A 87 -27.18 -12.85 -2.11
N THR A 88 -28.17 -11.96 -2.16
CA THR A 88 -29.45 -12.18 -2.82
C THR A 88 -29.61 -11.20 -3.97
N LEU A 89 -29.90 -11.71 -5.16
CA LEU A 89 -30.15 -10.92 -6.36
C LEU A 89 -31.63 -10.79 -6.64
N ALA A 90 -32.06 -9.56 -6.92
CA ALA A 90 -33.34 -9.22 -7.48
C ALA A 90 -33.13 -8.34 -8.71
N GLN A 91 -34.09 -8.33 -9.62
CA GLN A 91 -34.04 -7.46 -10.79
C GLN A 91 -35.44 -6.96 -11.17
N SER A 92 -35.49 -5.83 -11.85
CA SER A 92 -36.66 -5.29 -12.56
C SER A 92 -36.24 -4.71 -13.91
N GLY A 93 -37.18 -4.55 -14.85
CA GLY A 93 -36.88 -4.18 -16.24
C GLY A 93 -36.91 -5.38 -17.20
N PRO A 94 -36.49 -5.21 -18.47
CA PRO A 94 -35.80 -4.02 -18.99
C PRO A 94 -36.73 -2.80 -19.09
N ASP A 95 -36.18 -1.60 -18.94
CA ASP A 95 -36.84 -0.35 -19.36
C ASP A 95 -36.85 -0.21 -20.89
N ALA A 96 -37.46 0.87 -21.40
CA ALA A 96 -37.58 1.11 -22.84
C ALA A 96 -36.22 1.23 -23.57
N GLN A 97 -35.14 1.45 -22.82
CA GLN A 97 -33.77 1.55 -23.31
C GLN A 97 -32.98 0.22 -23.16
N GLY A 98 -33.63 -0.82 -22.62
CA GLY A 98 -33.05 -2.16 -22.46
C GLY A 98 -32.32 -2.39 -21.13
N TYR A 99 -32.43 -1.48 -20.17
CA TYR A 99 -31.73 -1.59 -18.88
C TYR A 99 -32.58 -2.27 -17.82
N TYR A 100 -31.96 -3.19 -17.09
CA TYR A 100 -32.49 -3.83 -15.90
C TYR A 100 -31.99 -3.06 -14.67
N THR A 101 -32.86 -2.83 -13.70
CA THR A 101 -32.45 -2.41 -12.36
C THR A 101 -32.21 -3.66 -11.54
N VAL A 102 -30.97 -3.85 -11.11
CA VAL A 102 -30.49 -5.01 -10.37
C VAL A 102 -30.22 -4.59 -8.94
N THR A 103 -30.71 -5.38 -7.99
CA THR A 103 -30.49 -5.17 -6.57
C THR A 103 -29.77 -6.40 -6.02
N SER A 104 -28.66 -6.18 -5.33
CA SER A 104 -27.88 -7.20 -4.65
C SER A 104 -27.85 -6.89 -3.15
N LEU A 105 -28.33 -7.82 -2.34
CA LEU A 105 -28.27 -7.76 -0.88
C LEU A 105 -27.18 -8.72 -0.40
N GLY A 106 -26.03 -8.19 0.03
CA GLY A 106 -25.02 -8.98 0.72
C GLY A 106 -25.35 -9.10 2.20
N SER A 107 -25.22 -10.31 2.74
CA SER A 107 -25.55 -10.66 4.11
C SER A 107 -24.41 -11.45 4.75
N TYR A 108 -23.91 -10.93 5.88
CA TYR A 108 -22.85 -11.54 6.67
C TYR A 108 -23.27 -11.60 8.14
N ALA A 109 -23.34 -12.81 8.70
CA ALA A 109 -23.95 -13.06 10.02
C ALA A 109 -25.41 -12.54 10.11
N ASP A 110 -26.05 -12.67 11.27
CA ASP A 110 -27.50 -12.40 11.42
C ASP A 110 -27.86 -10.91 11.33
N ASN A 111 -26.88 -10.00 11.32
CA ASN A 111 -27.09 -8.56 11.52
C ASN A 111 -26.37 -7.62 10.56
N ALA A 112 -25.39 -8.07 9.75
CA ALA A 112 -24.74 -7.18 8.78
C ALA A 112 -25.27 -7.43 7.37
N ASN A 113 -25.95 -6.41 6.84
CA ASN A 113 -26.61 -6.46 5.55
C ASN A 113 -26.30 -5.19 4.77
N CYS A 114 -25.91 -5.34 3.50
CA CYS A 114 -25.69 -4.22 2.61
C CYS A 114 -26.48 -4.42 1.31
N LEU A 115 -27.27 -3.43 0.94
CA LEU A 115 -28.07 -3.43 -0.27
C LEU A 115 -27.47 -2.48 -1.30
N LEU A 116 -27.04 -3.01 -2.44
CA LEU A 116 -26.59 -2.23 -3.59
C LEU A 116 -27.59 -2.35 -4.72
N THR A 117 -27.79 -1.27 -5.48
CA THR A 117 -28.67 -1.26 -6.66
C THR A 117 -27.96 -0.59 -7.84
N ALA A 118 -27.99 -1.24 -9.00
CA ALA A 118 -27.35 -0.77 -10.23
C ALA A 118 -28.28 -0.94 -11.44
N LYS A 119 -28.12 -0.12 -12.48
CA LYS A 119 -28.79 -0.31 -13.78
C LYS A 119 -27.83 -0.95 -14.79
N ARG A 120 -28.24 -2.05 -15.44
CA ARG A 120 -27.38 -2.87 -16.32
C ARG A 120 -28.11 -3.35 -17.56
N LYS A 121 -27.43 -3.46 -18.72
CA LYS A 121 -28.01 -3.96 -19.98
C LYS A 121 -27.81 -5.48 -20.10
N SER A 122 -28.71 -6.18 -20.79
CA SER A 122 -29.07 -7.58 -20.51
C SER A 122 -28.21 -8.73 -21.10
N ALA A 123 -27.02 -8.50 -21.64
CA ALA A 123 -26.43 -9.51 -22.53
C ALA A 123 -24.99 -9.89 -22.18
N LYS A 124 -24.84 -10.65 -21.07
CA LYS A 124 -23.80 -11.66 -20.74
C LYS A 124 -23.52 -11.69 -19.23
N SER A 125 -22.97 -12.80 -18.73
CA SER A 125 -22.29 -12.79 -17.43
C SER A 125 -21.02 -11.98 -17.57
N ILE A 126 -20.68 -11.12 -16.60
CA ILE A 126 -19.44 -10.34 -16.66
C ILE A 126 -18.26 -11.30 -16.72
N THR A 127 -17.47 -11.18 -17.78
CA THR A 127 -16.07 -11.60 -17.81
C THR A 127 -15.22 -10.34 -17.64
N PHE A 128 -14.02 -10.45 -17.06
CA PHE A 128 -13.10 -9.33 -16.84
C PHE A 128 -12.85 -8.48 -18.11
N ASP A 129 -12.94 -9.09 -19.29
CA ASP A 129 -12.82 -8.43 -20.60
C ASP A 129 -13.87 -7.32 -20.87
N ASP A 130 -15.02 -7.33 -20.21
CA ASP A 130 -16.13 -6.39 -20.46
C ASP A 130 -16.10 -5.14 -19.52
N ASP A 131 -15.16 -5.07 -18.55
CA ASP A 131 -15.21 -4.13 -17.40
C ASP A 131 -14.66 -2.71 -17.66
N ILE A 132 -14.03 -2.43 -18.80
CA ILE A 132 -13.39 -1.11 -19.05
C ILE A 132 -14.35 -0.03 -19.56
N GLU A 133 -15.39 -0.36 -20.31
CA GLU A 133 -16.24 0.66 -20.95
C GLU A 133 -17.52 1.04 -20.17
N ASP A 134 -17.94 0.23 -19.19
CA ASP A 134 -19.26 0.39 -18.53
C ASP A 134 -19.21 0.83 -17.05
N PHE A 135 -18.02 1.02 -16.46
CA PHE A 135 -17.90 1.43 -15.06
C PHE A 135 -18.07 2.95 -14.84
N VAL A 136 -19.16 3.33 -14.17
CA VAL A 136 -19.26 4.63 -13.46
C VAL A 136 -19.49 4.36 -11.97
N LEU A 137 -18.53 4.75 -11.13
CA LEU A 137 -18.57 4.55 -9.67
C LEU A 137 -19.51 5.56 -8.95
N PRO A 138 -20.34 5.12 -7.99
CA PRO A 138 -21.19 5.99 -7.18
C PRO A 138 -20.52 6.47 -5.88
N VAL A 139 -20.95 7.64 -5.36
CA VAL A 139 -20.69 8.08 -3.98
C VAL A 139 -22.02 8.32 -3.27
N VAL A 140 -22.11 7.86 -2.03
CA VAL A 140 -23.30 7.95 -1.19
C VAL A 140 -23.53 9.39 -0.72
N GLY A 141 -24.65 9.99 -1.15
CA GLY A 141 -25.22 11.19 -0.52
C GLY A 141 -25.56 12.37 -1.42
N LYS A 142 -25.17 12.43 -2.70
CA LYS A 142 -25.58 13.52 -3.63
C LYS A 142 -25.78 13.07 -5.08
N THR A 143 -26.66 13.79 -5.79
CA THR A 143 -27.27 13.47 -7.10
C THR A 143 -26.58 14.09 -8.33
N ALA A 144 -25.31 14.51 -8.23
CA ALA A 144 -24.54 14.97 -9.39
C ALA A 144 -23.04 14.69 -9.20
N ASN A 145 -22.55 13.55 -9.71
CA ASN A 145 -21.14 13.18 -9.68
C ASN A 145 -20.43 13.56 -10.99
N SER A 146 -19.21 14.05 -10.84
CA SER A 146 -18.31 14.54 -11.90
C SER A 146 -17.41 13.42 -12.43
N LYS A 147 -17.13 13.48 -13.74
CA LYS A 147 -16.32 12.63 -14.63
C LYS A 147 -14.92 12.16 -14.15
N TYR A 148 -14.42 12.55 -12.97
CA TYR A 148 -12.97 12.56 -12.68
C TYR A 148 -12.53 11.82 -11.40
N ALA A 149 -13.09 10.65 -11.11
CA ALA A 149 -12.57 9.80 -10.03
C ALA A 149 -12.29 8.39 -10.55
N VAL A 150 -11.03 8.13 -10.92
CA VAL A 150 -10.56 6.83 -11.44
C VAL A 150 -9.75 6.11 -10.36
N LEU A 151 -10.19 4.89 -10.02
CA LEU A 151 -9.36 3.79 -9.54
C LEU A 151 -8.68 3.15 -10.76
N VAL A 152 -7.36 2.96 -10.72
CA VAL A 152 -6.62 2.23 -11.77
C VAL A 152 -6.28 0.84 -11.24
N PHE A 153 -6.97 -0.17 -11.75
CA PHE A 153 -6.33 -1.44 -12.10
C PHE A 153 -6.16 -1.40 -13.62
N ASP A 154 -4.95 -1.64 -14.13
CA ASP A 154 -4.76 -1.81 -15.57
C ASP A 154 -4.18 -3.20 -15.85
N LYS A 155 -4.79 -3.79 -16.88
CA LYS A 155 -4.45 -4.91 -17.75
C LYS A 155 -4.14 -6.30 -17.16
N ASP A 156 -5.00 -7.24 -17.55
CA ASP A 156 -4.66 -8.65 -17.73
C ASP A 156 -3.32 -8.79 -18.48
N LEU A 157 -2.29 -9.27 -17.76
CA LEU A 157 -1.16 -9.93 -18.41
C LEU A 157 -1.64 -11.33 -18.82
N PRO A 158 -1.59 -11.69 -20.12
CA PRO A 158 -1.98 -13.03 -20.60
C PRO A 158 -1.09 -14.17 -20.06
N ASP A 159 -0.10 -13.87 -19.21
CA ASP A 159 0.88 -14.80 -18.66
C ASP A 159 0.79 -14.97 -17.12
N ALA A 160 -0.33 -14.61 -16.47
CA ALA A 160 -0.51 -14.92 -15.05
C ALA A 160 -0.43 -16.45 -14.81
N GLN A 161 0.53 -16.87 -13.99
CA GLN A 161 0.85 -18.28 -13.73
C GLN A 161 -0.40 -19.10 -13.35
N SER A 162 -0.69 -20.14 -14.13
CA SER A 162 -1.66 -21.16 -13.75
C SER A 162 -1.16 -21.90 -12.51
N GLY A 163 -1.81 -21.75 -11.35
CA GLY A 163 -1.38 -22.50 -10.17
C GLY A 163 -2.12 -22.26 -8.87
N TRP A 164 -2.84 -21.15 -8.71
CA TRP A 164 -3.57 -20.90 -7.47
C TRP A 164 -4.99 -21.42 -7.59
N SER A 165 -5.33 -22.42 -6.79
CA SER A 165 -6.70 -22.87 -6.62
C SER A 165 -7.55 -21.76 -5.98
N GLU A 166 -8.85 -21.78 -6.25
CA GLU A 166 -9.83 -20.87 -5.65
C GLU A 166 -9.77 -20.89 -4.10
N ALA A 167 -9.41 -22.03 -3.51
CA ALA A 167 -9.26 -22.20 -2.06
C ALA A 167 -7.99 -21.50 -1.50
N GLU A 168 -6.89 -21.48 -2.26
CA GLU A 168 -5.67 -20.76 -1.88
C GLU A 168 -5.89 -19.25 -1.97
N TRP A 169 -6.60 -18.80 -3.00
CA TRP A 169 -7.06 -17.42 -3.12
C TRP A 169 -7.97 -17.01 -1.96
N ALA A 170 -8.96 -17.84 -1.62
CA ALA A 170 -9.89 -17.56 -0.52
C ALA A 170 -9.19 -17.49 0.85
N THR A 171 -8.17 -18.33 1.06
CA THR A 171 -7.39 -18.38 2.30
C THR A 171 -6.47 -17.16 2.45
N LEU A 172 -5.78 -16.78 1.38
CA LEU A 172 -4.95 -15.58 1.33
C LEU A 172 -5.80 -14.31 1.57
N TRP A 173 -6.96 -14.26 0.92
CA TRP A 173 -7.93 -13.17 1.05
C TRP A 173 -8.48 -13.08 2.49
N ALA A 174 -8.94 -14.19 3.07
CA ALA A 174 -9.47 -14.21 4.42
C ALA A 174 -8.44 -13.80 5.50
N ALA A 175 -7.16 -14.14 5.30
CA ALA A 175 -6.06 -13.81 6.21
C ALA A 175 -5.65 -12.33 6.16
N ASN A 176 -5.92 -11.63 5.06
CA ASN A 176 -5.42 -10.27 4.83
C ASN A 176 -6.54 -9.24 4.49
N ALA A 177 -7.82 -9.65 4.49
CA ALA A 177 -8.96 -8.81 4.10
C ALA A 177 -9.06 -7.46 4.84
N ASN A 178 -8.60 -7.38 6.09
CA ASN A 178 -8.54 -6.13 6.86
C ASN A 178 -7.46 -5.14 6.36
N ARG A 179 -6.44 -5.62 5.64
CA ARG A 179 -5.42 -4.81 4.96
C ARG A 179 -5.89 -4.27 3.60
N TYR A 180 -7.01 -4.77 3.08
CA TYR A 180 -7.47 -4.53 1.70
C TYR A 180 -8.73 -3.66 1.56
N ALA A 181 -9.30 -3.19 2.67
CA ALA A 181 -10.58 -2.47 2.67
C ALA A 181 -10.52 -1.06 2.04
N GLY A 182 -9.33 -0.51 1.77
CA GLY A 182 -9.12 0.82 1.18
C GLY A 182 -8.71 0.85 -0.30
N GLY A 183 -8.56 -0.32 -0.95
CA GLY A 183 -7.89 -0.43 -2.25
C GLY A 183 -6.37 -0.27 -2.12
N TRP A 184 -5.62 -1.04 -2.89
CA TRP A 184 -4.15 -1.02 -2.85
C TRP A 184 -3.59 -1.34 -4.24
N VAL A 185 -2.38 -0.84 -4.50
CA VAL A 185 -1.58 -1.18 -5.68
C VAL A 185 -0.60 -2.27 -5.29
N ARG A 186 -0.59 -3.38 -6.05
CA ARG A 186 0.36 -4.47 -5.90
C ARG A 186 1.52 -4.32 -6.87
N LEU A 187 2.74 -4.28 -6.36
CA LEU A 187 3.97 -4.30 -7.15
C LEU A 187 4.70 -5.65 -6.96
N GLY A 188 5.41 -6.11 -7.98
CA GLY A 188 6.16 -7.39 -8.02
C GLY A 188 5.29 -8.64 -8.10
N GLY A 189 4.34 -8.80 -7.17
CA GLY A 189 3.44 -9.95 -7.13
C GLY A 189 4.16 -11.30 -6.93
N ASN A 190 5.38 -11.28 -6.36
CA ASN A 190 6.23 -12.43 -6.14
C ASN A 190 6.68 -13.13 -7.43
N ALA A 191 6.65 -12.41 -8.55
CA ALA A 191 7.23 -12.87 -9.81
C ALA A 191 8.73 -12.57 -9.83
N ALA A 192 9.51 -13.45 -10.44
CA ALA A 192 10.95 -13.27 -10.66
C ALA A 192 11.21 -12.67 -12.03
N ASP A 193 12.36 -12.01 -12.17
CA ASP A 193 12.87 -11.44 -13.42
C ASP A 193 11.84 -10.56 -14.14
N THR A 194 11.09 -9.76 -13.38
CA THR A 194 10.03 -8.90 -13.91
C THR A 194 10.27 -7.45 -13.57
N ASN A 195 9.59 -6.57 -14.30
CA ASN A 195 9.50 -5.16 -13.99
C ASN A 195 8.11 -4.65 -14.34
N GLY A 196 7.71 -3.58 -13.66
CA GLY A 196 6.40 -2.97 -13.87
C GLY A 196 6.42 -1.49 -13.59
N ALA A 197 5.42 -0.81 -14.14
CA ALA A 197 5.12 0.55 -13.79
C ALA A 197 3.60 0.77 -13.80
N ILE A 198 3.14 1.63 -12.90
CA ILE A 198 1.77 2.12 -12.88
C ILE A 198 1.81 3.64 -12.83
N TRP A 199 1.05 4.27 -13.72
CA TRP A 199 1.02 5.72 -13.86
C TRP A 199 -0.37 6.25 -13.56
N TYR A 200 -0.43 7.41 -12.93
CA TYR A 200 -1.70 8.13 -12.78
C TYR A 200 -2.23 8.50 -14.16
N GLY A 201 -3.45 8.05 -14.47
CA GLY A 201 -4.16 8.34 -15.72
C GLY A 201 -5.33 9.30 -15.56
N GLY A 202 -5.59 9.79 -14.34
CA GLY A 202 -6.79 10.57 -14.02
C GLY A 202 -6.68 12.06 -14.35
N ASP A 203 -7.80 12.75 -14.11
CA ASP A 203 -7.93 14.20 -14.22
C ASP A 203 -8.04 14.83 -12.83
N TYR A 204 -7.50 16.04 -12.68
CA TYR A 204 -7.55 16.78 -11.43
C TYR A 204 -7.57 18.29 -11.69
N GLY A 205 -8.41 19.02 -10.95
CA GLY A 205 -8.59 20.45 -11.15
C GLY A 205 -9.27 20.80 -12.48
N ALA A 206 -9.36 22.10 -12.78
CA ALA A 206 -9.95 22.58 -14.02
C ALA A 206 -8.85 22.81 -15.08
N CYS A 207 -8.88 22.03 -16.15
CA CYS A 207 -7.94 22.16 -17.27
C CYS A 207 -8.63 22.69 -18.53
N SER A 208 -8.83 24.02 -18.58
CA SER A 208 -9.48 24.71 -19.71
C SER A 208 -8.51 25.07 -20.86
N ALA A 209 -7.21 24.87 -20.66
CA ALA A 209 -6.15 25.15 -21.63
C ALA A 209 -5.15 23.99 -21.71
N THR A 210 -4.26 24.02 -22.69
CA THR A 210 -3.15 23.05 -22.84
C THR A 210 -1.84 23.82 -22.96
N PRO A 211 -0.84 23.60 -22.09
CA PRO A 211 -0.90 22.73 -20.90
C PRO A 211 -1.93 23.21 -19.86
N CYS A 212 -2.27 22.33 -18.92
CA CYS A 212 -3.18 22.67 -17.82
C CYS A 212 -2.59 23.80 -16.95
N PRO A 213 -3.40 24.54 -16.17
CA PRO A 213 -2.84 25.42 -15.14
C PRO A 213 -2.06 24.60 -14.09
N SER A 214 -1.09 25.24 -13.43
CA SER A 214 -0.25 24.61 -12.41
C SER A 214 -1.10 23.90 -11.35
N GLY A 215 -0.78 22.64 -11.10
CA GLY A 215 -1.49 21.76 -10.19
C GLY A 215 -2.77 21.12 -10.72
N ALA A 216 -3.04 21.20 -12.02
CA ALA A 216 -4.11 20.48 -12.69
C ALA A 216 -3.58 19.39 -13.63
N CYS A 217 -4.38 18.34 -13.79
CA CYS A 217 -4.08 17.17 -14.62
C CYS A 217 -5.16 16.95 -15.67
N ARG A 218 -4.74 16.49 -16.85
CA ARG A 218 -5.63 15.92 -17.87
C ARG A 218 -5.00 14.67 -18.46
N ASP A 219 -5.74 13.56 -18.48
CA ASP A 219 -5.32 12.24 -18.95
C ASP A 219 -3.98 11.81 -18.31
N GLY A 220 -3.84 12.07 -17.01
CA GLY A 220 -2.64 11.82 -16.22
C GLY A 220 -1.46 12.76 -16.46
N ALA A 221 -1.54 13.66 -17.45
CA ALA A 221 -0.53 14.69 -17.69
C ALA A 221 -0.82 15.89 -16.78
N CYS A 222 0.04 16.11 -15.78
CA CYS A 222 -0.16 17.08 -14.72
C CYS A 222 0.84 18.22 -14.80
N THR A 223 0.38 19.47 -14.68
CA THR A 223 1.30 20.62 -14.68
C THR A 223 1.92 20.77 -13.29
N LEU A 224 3.23 20.57 -13.18
CA LEU A 224 3.92 20.41 -11.88
C LEU A 224 3.87 21.68 -11.01
N GLY A 225 3.89 22.87 -11.61
CA GLY A 225 3.91 24.10 -10.84
C GLY A 225 5.18 24.25 -10.00
N LYS A 226 4.97 24.61 -8.72
CA LYS A 226 6.02 24.70 -7.70
C LYS A 226 6.36 23.36 -7.04
N GLY A 227 5.86 22.26 -7.59
CA GLY A 227 6.13 20.91 -7.11
C GLY A 227 4.88 20.19 -6.57
N LEU A 228 5.09 19.14 -5.78
CA LEU A 228 4.02 18.28 -5.27
C LEU A 228 4.32 17.76 -3.86
N ARG A 229 3.30 17.24 -3.20
CA ARG A 229 3.38 16.56 -1.91
C ARG A 229 2.60 15.27 -2.02
N ALA A 230 3.22 14.15 -1.65
CA ALA A 230 2.62 12.83 -1.73
C ALA A 230 2.73 12.13 -0.38
N PHE A 231 1.71 11.37 -0.02
CA PHE A 231 1.72 10.45 1.09
C PHE A 231 1.17 9.11 0.64
N PHE A 232 1.76 8.03 1.14
CA PHE A 232 1.19 6.70 1.00
C PHE A 232 1.74 5.80 2.10
N ARG A 233 1.09 4.66 2.28
CA ARG A 233 1.62 3.55 3.06
C ARG A 233 2.14 2.47 2.13
N PHE A 234 3.16 1.77 2.57
CA PHE A 234 3.67 0.59 1.87
C PHE A 234 3.97 -0.54 2.84
N THR A 235 3.85 -1.78 2.36
CA THR A 235 4.23 -2.98 3.10
C THR A 235 4.91 -3.95 2.16
N PHE A 236 6.13 -4.37 2.51
CA PHE A 236 6.73 -5.54 1.90
C PHE A 236 6.09 -6.78 2.51
N SER A 237 5.55 -7.65 1.66
CA SER A 237 4.96 -8.93 2.10
C SER A 237 5.98 -9.91 2.67
N CYS A 238 7.25 -9.68 2.35
CA CYS A 238 8.34 -10.52 2.79
C CYS A 238 8.88 -10.03 4.13
N TYR A 239 9.44 -10.96 4.90
CA TYR A 239 10.11 -10.68 6.17
C TYR A 239 11.59 -11.00 6.01
N ASP A 240 12.44 -9.98 5.92
CA ASP A 240 13.88 -10.19 5.74
C ASP A 240 14.65 -10.02 7.05
N ALA A 241 15.12 -11.14 7.60
CA ALA A 241 16.03 -11.16 8.75
C ALA A 241 17.43 -11.67 8.38
N SER A 242 17.81 -11.67 7.11
CA SER A 242 19.17 -11.93 6.64
C SER A 242 20.14 -10.86 7.13
N ALA A 243 21.42 -11.20 7.25
CA ALA A 243 22.44 -10.24 7.72
C ALA A 243 22.86 -9.25 6.61
N ASP A 244 22.44 -9.52 5.37
CA ASP A 244 22.90 -8.86 4.16
C ASP A 244 21.76 -8.37 3.27
N SER A 245 20.51 -8.34 3.75
CA SER A 245 19.33 -7.86 3.01
C SER A 245 19.12 -8.53 1.66
N THR A 246 19.27 -9.87 1.63
CA THR A 246 19.16 -10.63 0.39
C THR A 246 18.01 -11.63 0.35
N SER A 247 17.14 -11.67 1.38
CA SER A 247 16.05 -12.65 1.39
C SER A 247 14.92 -12.27 0.43
N CYS A 248 14.79 -10.98 0.11
CA CYS A 248 13.81 -10.44 -0.82
C CYS A 248 14.41 -9.32 -1.64
N ALA A 249 13.84 -9.07 -2.81
CA ALA A 249 14.37 -8.07 -3.73
C ALA A 249 13.28 -7.53 -4.67
N ASP A 250 13.45 -6.37 -5.31
CA ASP A 250 14.61 -5.46 -5.21
C ASP A 250 14.24 -4.08 -4.63
N GLY A 251 12.97 -3.85 -4.30
CA GLY A 251 12.43 -2.55 -3.93
C GLY A 251 11.57 -1.91 -5.03
N TYR A 252 11.21 -0.64 -4.87
CA TYR A 252 10.36 0.09 -5.81
C TYR A 252 10.71 1.58 -5.84
N THR A 253 10.13 2.33 -6.77
CA THR A 253 10.23 3.80 -6.77
C THR A 253 8.85 4.47 -6.81
N PHE A 254 8.73 5.64 -6.19
CA PHE A 254 7.71 6.62 -6.55
C PHE A 254 8.33 7.62 -7.52
N ALA A 255 7.89 7.59 -8.76
CA ALA A 255 8.52 8.31 -9.86
C ALA A 255 7.68 9.50 -10.32
N VAL A 256 8.37 10.56 -10.71
CA VAL A 256 7.88 11.75 -11.40
C VAL A 256 8.63 11.86 -12.71
N ILE A 257 7.94 11.69 -13.82
CA ILE A 257 8.53 11.60 -15.16
C ILE A 257 7.95 12.69 -16.06
N SER A 258 8.65 13.09 -17.11
CA SER A 258 8.07 13.94 -18.14
C SER A 258 6.81 13.30 -18.75
N ALA A 259 5.75 14.09 -18.97
CA ALA A 259 4.53 13.62 -19.61
C ALA A 259 4.69 13.29 -21.10
N ASP A 260 5.83 13.63 -21.71
CA ASP A 260 6.20 13.20 -23.06
C ASP A 260 6.45 11.67 -23.12
N ASN A 261 6.68 11.04 -21.97
CA ASN A 261 6.68 9.59 -21.87
C ASN A 261 5.27 9.02 -22.09
N SER A 262 5.18 8.03 -22.96
CA SER A 262 3.96 7.25 -23.15
C SER A 262 3.70 6.37 -21.93
N ALA A 263 2.62 6.66 -21.19
CA ALA A 263 2.25 5.91 -19.99
C ALA A 263 2.10 4.39 -20.26
N ALA A 264 1.65 4.01 -21.45
CA ALA A 264 1.45 2.61 -21.83
C ALA A 264 2.75 1.81 -22.01
N THR A 265 3.88 2.49 -22.17
CA THR A 265 5.18 1.85 -22.52
C THR A 265 6.33 2.30 -21.64
N ALA A 266 6.12 3.32 -20.80
CA ALA A 266 7.12 3.87 -19.90
C ALA A 266 7.30 2.94 -18.69
N SER A 267 8.16 1.94 -18.85
CA SER A 267 8.69 1.12 -17.77
C SER A 267 10.14 0.82 -18.10
N GLY A 268 11.00 0.90 -17.09
CA GLY A 268 12.39 0.48 -17.17
C GLY A 268 12.51 -1.05 -17.17
N GLY A 269 13.56 -1.57 -16.56
CA GLY A 269 13.95 -2.97 -16.58
C GLY A 269 14.91 -3.32 -17.72
N PRO A 270 15.41 -4.56 -17.74
CA PRO A 270 16.28 -5.03 -18.81
C PRO A 270 15.48 -5.19 -20.13
N ALA A 271 16.16 -5.04 -21.27
CA ALA A 271 15.60 -5.49 -22.55
C ALA A 271 15.44 -7.03 -22.60
N SER A 272 16.28 -7.75 -21.85
CA SER A 272 16.24 -9.21 -21.67
C SER A 272 17.07 -9.62 -20.45
N GLY A 273 16.68 -10.68 -19.76
CA GLY A 273 17.42 -11.24 -18.62
C GLY A 273 16.95 -10.71 -17.26
N SER A 274 17.78 -10.90 -16.23
CA SER A 274 17.47 -10.58 -14.84
C SER A 274 18.26 -9.34 -14.39
N LEU A 275 17.57 -8.20 -14.22
CA LEU A 275 18.12 -6.97 -13.65
C LEU A 275 17.04 -6.28 -12.81
N GLY A 276 16.57 -6.97 -11.77
CA GLY A 276 15.58 -6.44 -10.82
C GLY A 276 16.02 -5.16 -10.15
N GLU A 277 17.32 -5.05 -9.91
CA GLU A 277 18.00 -3.86 -9.39
C GLU A 277 17.66 -2.58 -10.17
N LEU A 278 17.18 -2.64 -11.41
CA LEU A 278 16.73 -1.44 -12.15
C LEU A 278 15.42 -0.83 -11.62
N LEU A 279 14.71 -1.53 -10.73
CA LEU A 279 13.46 -1.13 -10.06
C LEU A 279 12.35 -0.69 -11.01
N GLY A 280 12.36 -1.20 -12.26
CA GLY A 280 11.47 -0.74 -13.33
C GLY A 280 11.58 0.75 -13.66
N TYR A 281 12.61 1.43 -13.14
CA TYR A 281 12.86 2.86 -13.30
C TYR A 281 13.96 3.14 -14.33
N ALA A 282 15.09 2.45 -14.17
CA ALA A 282 16.22 2.46 -15.08
C ALA A 282 16.07 1.32 -16.11
N GLY A 283 16.84 1.37 -17.19
CA GLY A 283 16.85 0.43 -18.29
C GLY A 283 15.83 0.73 -19.40
N PRO A 284 15.99 0.08 -20.56
CA PRO A 284 15.15 0.25 -21.74
C PRO A 284 13.81 -0.49 -21.65
N GLY A 285 13.66 -1.39 -20.67
CA GLY A 285 12.50 -2.23 -20.49
C GLY A 285 12.14 -3.13 -21.69
N PRO A 286 11.03 -3.85 -21.60
CA PRO A 286 10.57 -4.76 -22.65
C PRO A 286 10.23 -4.04 -23.98
N SER A 287 9.85 -2.76 -23.91
CA SER A 287 9.55 -1.95 -25.09
C SER A 287 10.79 -1.48 -25.84
N GLY A 288 11.97 -1.55 -25.21
CA GLY A 288 13.22 -0.99 -25.71
C GLY A 288 13.31 0.54 -25.59
N LEU A 289 12.28 1.20 -25.04
CA LEU A 289 12.19 2.66 -24.93
C LEU A 289 12.53 3.18 -23.52
N GLY A 290 12.24 2.39 -22.50
CA GLY A 290 12.43 2.74 -21.10
C GLY A 290 11.57 3.94 -20.67
N ILE A 291 12.01 4.57 -19.58
CA ILE A 291 11.51 5.88 -19.16
C ILE A 291 12.55 6.91 -19.58
N ALA A 292 12.19 7.77 -20.54
CA ALA A 292 13.08 8.79 -21.07
C ALA A 292 13.22 9.98 -20.10
N PRO A 293 14.40 10.63 -20.05
CA PRO A 293 14.60 11.83 -19.27
C PRO A 293 13.85 13.05 -19.84
N PRO A 294 13.51 14.06 -19.02
CA PRO A 294 13.77 14.13 -17.58
C PRO A 294 12.80 13.28 -16.74
N LYS A 295 13.33 12.74 -15.64
CA LYS A 295 12.60 11.98 -14.62
C LYS A 295 13.29 12.06 -13.26
N LEU A 296 12.57 11.89 -12.18
CA LEU A 296 13.15 11.76 -10.85
C LEU A 296 12.29 10.80 -10.05
N ALA A 297 12.87 10.10 -9.10
CA ALA A 297 12.10 9.24 -8.22
C ALA A 297 12.68 9.26 -6.82
N VAL A 298 11.88 8.77 -5.89
CA VAL A 298 12.41 8.29 -4.61
C VAL A 298 12.31 6.79 -4.62
N GLU A 299 13.47 6.15 -4.51
CA GLU A 299 13.57 4.71 -4.40
C GLU A 299 13.45 4.28 -2.95
N VAL A 300 12.86 3.10 -2.77
CA VAL A 300 12.90 2.32 -1.55
C VAL A 300 13.52 1.00 -1.96
N ASP A 301 14.81 0.88 -1.72
CA ASP A 301 15.67 -0.20 -2.18
C ASP A 301 15.94 -1.16 -1.01
N THR A 302 15.60 -2.43 -1.21
CA THR A 302 15.72 -3.45 -0.18
C THR A 302 16.80 -4.47 -0.46
N TYR A 303 17.47 -4.41 -1.62
CA TYR A 303 18.44 -5.41 -2.01
C TYR A 303 19.79 -4.77 -2.36
N PRO A 304 20.90 -5.11 -1.68
CA PRO A 304 22.16 -4.41 -1.87
C PRO A 304 22.90 -4.87 -3.12
N ASN A 305 23.01 -3.98 -4.10
CA ASN A 305 23.76 -4.12 -5.33
C ASN A 305 25.03 -3.23 -5.32
N LYS A 306 26.07 -3.70 -4.61
CA LYS A 306 27.30 -2.94 -4.27
C LYS A 306 28.38 -2.88 -5.36
N GLY A 307 28.27 -3.66 -6.43
CA GLY A 307 29.31 -3.66 -7.47
C GLY A 307 29.47 -2.31 -8.15
N LYS A 308 30.59 -2.14 -8.85
CA LYS A 308 31.05 -0.88 -9.47
C LYS A 308 31.44 -1.06 -10.95
N GLY A 309 30.85 -2.07 -11.58
CA GLY A 309 31.02 -2.42 -12.99
C GLY A 309 30.16 -1.55 -13.90
N LYS A 310 29.79 -2.06 -15.06
CA LYS A 310 28.94 -1.30 -16.01
C LYS A 310 27.49 -1.33 -15.56
N GLU A 311 26.75 -0.27 -15.85
CA GLU A 311 25.36 -0.11 -15.44
C GLU A 311 24.40 -1.08 -16.17
N THR A 312 24.88 -1.72 -17.23
CA THR A 312 24.18 -2.79 -17.97
C THR A 312 24.41 -4.18 -17.39
N GLU A 313 25.30 -4.33 -16.42
CA GLU A 313 25.67 -5.61 -15.80
C GLU A 313 24.94 -5.73 -14.44
N THR A 314 24.72 -6.96 -13.97
CA THR A 314 24.13 -7.24 -12.65
C THR A 314 25.02 -6.78 -11.51
N ASN A 315 24.40 -6.39 -10.40
CA ASN A 315 25.01 -5.93 -9.16
C ASN A 315 25.82 -4.64 -9.35
N ASN A 316 25.29 -3.63 -10.05
CA ASN A 316 26.03 -2.38 -10.33
C ASN A 316 25.25 -1.10 -9.99
N ARG A 317 24.39 -1.12 -8.96
CA ARG A 317 23.73 0.09 -8.44
C ARG A 317 24.62 0.99 -7.60
N HIS A 318 25.82 0.53 -7.27
CA HIS A 318 26.77 1.26 -6.44
C HIS A 318 26.31 1.45 -4.99
N ASP A 319 25.49 0.56 -4.45
CA ASP A 319 24.98 0.68 -3.08
C ASP A 319 26.09 0.73 -2.04
N ALA A 320 25.82 1.44 -0.94
CA ALA A 320 26.80 1.76 0.08
C ALA A 320 27.26 0.54 0.87
N GLY A 321 26.33 -0.39 1.10
CA GLY A 321 26.46 -1.43 2.10
C GLY A 321 25.40 -2.50 1.93
N ASN A 322 25.13 -3.21 3.02
CA ASN A 322 24.15 -4.29 3.06
C ASN A 322 22.76 -3.81 3.51
N GLU A 323 22.65 -2.56 3.91
CA GLU A 323 21.46 -1.99 4.51
C GLU A 323 20.45 -1.58 3.44
N ASN A 324 19.16 -1.84 3.69
CA ASN A 324 18.09 -1.23 2.90
C ASN A 324 18.18 0.29 3.02
N HIS A 325 17.91 0.98 1.91
CA HIS A 325 18.01 2.42 1.85
C HIS A 325 16.85 3.06 1.10
N VAL A 326 16.74 4.36 1.31
CA VAL A 326 15.87 5.24 0.56
C VAL A 326 16.75 6.31 -0.03
N ALA A 327 16.60 6.58 -1.32
CA ALA A 327 17.38 7.61 -2.00
C ALA A 327 16.52 8.37 -2.99
N VAL A 328 16.97 9.57 -3.35
CA VAL A 328 16.46 10.26 -4.53
C VAL A 328 17.27 9.77 -5.72
N VAL A 329 16.61 9.38 -6.81
CA VAL A 329 17.28 9.03 -8.06
C VAL A 329 16.80 9.92 -9.18
N TYR A 330 17.71 10.21 -10.10
CA TYR A 330 17.55 11.02 -11.28
C TYR A 330 17.96 10.19 -12.49
N TRP A 331 17.76 10.76 -13.68
CA TRP A 331 18.46 10.21 -14.84
C TRP A 331 19.95 10.57 -14.80
N GLY A 332 20.76 9.77 -15.47
CA GLY A 332 22.18 9.99 -15.72
C GLY A 332 22.42 10.93 -16.91
N ASP A 333 23.39 10.58 -17.74
CA ASP A 333 23.78 11.31 -18.96
C ASP A 333 22.96 10.83 -20.17
N ASP A 334 22.28 11.76 -20.85
CA ASP A 334 21.56 11.49 -22.10
C ASP A 334 22.46 11.15 -23.28
N SER A 335 23.77 11.36 -23.14
CA SER A 335 24.74 11.17 -24.19
C SER A 335 25.54 9.88 -23.98
N GLY A 336 25.04 8.76 -24.52
CA GLY A 336 25.77 7.51 -24.42
C GLY A 336 25.03 6.27 -24.92
N ARG A 337 25.79 5.19 -25.10
CA ARG A 337 25.27 3.88 -25.53
C ARG A 337 24.40 3.20 -24.45
N ASN A 338 24.39 3.74 -23.22
CA ASN A 338 23.72 3.21 -22.03
C ASN A 338 22.79 4.24 -21.34
N ALA A 339 22.35 5.29 -22.03
CA ALA A 339 21.60 6.42 -21.46
C ALA A 339 20.23 6.07 -20.82
N SER A 340 19.81 4.81 -20.88
CA SER A 340 18.66 4.31 -20.13
C SER A 340 19.06 3.65 -18.81
N TYR A 341 20.31 3.18 -18.67
CA TYR A 341 20.79 2.35 -17.56
C TYR A 341 21.60 3.12 -16.51
N ASP A 342 22.16 4.26 -16.86
CA ASP A 342 23.00 5.06 -15.96
C ASP A 342 22.25 5.64 -14.75
N ASP A 343 20.93 5.74 -14.86
CA ASP A 343 20.01 6.04 -13.76
C ASP A 343 20.01 4.97 -12.65
N ASN A 344 20.60 3.78 -12.92
CA ASN A 344 20.69 2.64 -12.01
C ASN A 344 21.71 2.85 -10.88
N ALA A 345 22.72 3.71 -11.08
CA ALA A 345 23.90 3.76 -10.24
C ALA A 345 24.01 5.03 -9.38
N HIS A 346 24.22 4.85 -8.08
CA HIS A 346 24.52 5.93 -7.14
C HIS A 346 25.88 6.58 -7.43
N GLY A 347 25.92 7.91 -7.34
CA GLY A 347 27.10 8.71 -7.66
C GLY A 347 27.42 8.86 -9.15
N VAL A 348 26.56 8.36 -10.04
CA VAL A 348 26.64 8.59 -11.49
C VAL A 348 25.67 9.72 -11.85
N GLY A 349 26.12 10.65 -12.69
CA GLY A 349 25.32 11.82 -13.06
C GLY A 349 24.94 12.67 -11.83
N ALA A 350 23.64 12.91 -11.65
CA ALA A 350 23.10 13.64 -10.50
C ALA A 350 22.65 12.71 -9.34
N ASN A 351 22.82 11.39 -9.47
CA ASN A 351 22.42 10.46 -8.42
C ASN A 351 23.26 10.66 -7.16
N PRO A 352 22.62 10.80 -5.99
CA PRO A 352 23.31 10.99 -4.72
C PRO A 352 24.22 9.80 -4.39
N THR A 353 25.33 10.07 -3.71
CA THR A 353 26.16 9.02 -3.11
C THR A 353 25.71 8.72 -1.70
N ALA A 354 26.13 7.56 -1.18
CA ALA A 354 26.11 7.26 0.24
C ALA A 354 26.66 8.41 1.08
N GLY A 355 25.95 8.78 2.15
CA GLY A 355 26.33 9.87 3.05
C GLY A 355 26.01 11.29 2.53
N SER A 356 25.43 11.43 1.34
CA SER A 356 24.88 12.71 0.87
C SER A 356 23.49 12.97 1.45
N THR A 357 22.92 14.16 1.23
CA THR A 357 21.58 14.51 1.71
C THR A 357 20.43 13.82 0.96
N GLY A 358 20.74 13.10 -0.13
CA GLY A 358 19.79 12.37 -0.96
C GLY A 358 19.84 10.86 -0.77
N TYR A 359 20.59 10.34 0.21
CA TYR A 359 20.71 8.91 0.48
C TYR A 359 20.61 8.65 1.99
N PHE A 360 19.75 7.72 2.39
CA PHE A 360 19.60 7.31 3.79
C PHE A 360 19.46 5.79 3.88
N ALA A 361 20.40 5.18 4.59
CA ALA A 361 20.37 3.76 4.92
C ALA A 361 20.28 3.59 6.43
N LYS A 362 19.62 2.53 6.89
CA LYS A 362 19.52 2.20 8.30
C LYS A 362 20.01 0.79 8.55
N ALA A 363 21.02 0.68 9.43
CA ALA A 363 21.53 -0.60 9.87
C ALA A 363 20.41 -1.44 10.51
N LYS A 364 20.41 -2.72 10.15
CA LYS A 364 19.53 -3.73 10.71
C LYS A 364 19.72 -3.85 12.22
N ALA A 365 18.62 -4.08 12.96
CA ALA A 365 18.70 -4.42 14.38
C ALA A 365 19.29 -5.83 14.57
N ALA A 366 20.11 -6.01 15.61
CA ALA A 366 20.86 -7.26 15.83
C ALA A 366 20.00 -8.54 15.88
N SER A 367 18.75 -8.44 16.32
CA SER A 367 17.80 -9.56 16.43
C SER A 367 16.44 -9.25 15.79
N GLY A 368 16.43 -8.42 14.74
CA GLY A 368 15.20 -7.99 14.07
C GLY A 368 15.30 -8.13 12.55
N PRO A 369 14.23 -7.78 11.84
CA PRO A 369 14.25 -7.69 10.39
C PRO A 369 15.02 -6.45 9.93
N ASN A 370 15.30 -6.39 8.63
CA ASN A 370 15.63 -5.15 7.96
C ASN A 370 14.47 -4.16 8.11
N TRP A 371 14.81 -2.89 8.26
CA TRP A 371 13.89 -1.91 8.85
C TRP A 371 12.66 -1.55 8.01
N LEU A 372 12.60 -2.00 6.75
CA LEU A 372 11.48 -1.82 5.83
C LEU A 372 10.76 -3.13 5.50
N GLU A 373 11.34 -4.27 5.88
CA GLU A 373 10.89 -5.62 5.54
C GLU A 373 10.52 -6.39 6.81
N ASP A 374 9.77 -5.73 7.70
CA ASP A 374 9.32 -6.27 8.98
C ASP A 374 7.89 -6.85 8.92
N GLY A 375 7.26 -6.79 7.74
CA GLY A 375 5.89 -7.23 7.48
C GLY A 375 4.82 -6.24 7.97
N GLU A 376 5.22 -5.05 8.45
CA GLU A 376 4.33 -4.01 8.93
C GLU A 376 4.11 -2.90 7.88
N PRO A 377 3.01 -2.11 8.00
CA PRO A 377 2.82 -0.93 7.20
C PRO A 377 3.76 0.22 7.60
N HIS A 378 4.56 0.68 6.64
CA HIS A 378 5.36 1.89 6.73
C HIS A 378 4.63 3.06 6.07
N ALA A 379 4.83 4.26 6.61
CA ALA A 379 4.28 5.49 6.04
C ALA A 379 5.38 6.29 5.33
N LEU A 380 5.19 6.63 4.06
CA LEU A 380 6.09 7.50 3.31
C LEU A 380 5.42 8.84 3.06
N ARG A 381 6.09 9.92 3.45
CA ARG A 381 5.77 11.29 3.05
C ARG A 381 6.88 11.80 2.16
N LEU A 382 6.52 12.37 1.01
CA LEU A 382 7.44 13.00 0.07
C LEU A 382 6.96 14.39 -0.30
N GLU A 383 7.91 15.31 -0.44
CA GLU A 383 7.66 16.63 -1.00
C GLU A 383 8.71 16.98 -2.03
N LEU A 384 8.24 17.32 -3.23
CA LEU A 384 9.07 17.89 -4.27
C LEU A 384 8.80 19.40 -4.33
N HIS A 385 9.84 20.18 -4.15
CA HIS A 385 9.80 21.64 -4.19
C HIS A 385 10.52 22.10 -5.45
N ARG A 386 9.84 22.85 -6.31
CA ARG A 386 10.41 23.39 -7.54
C ARG A 386 10.40 24.92 -7.51
N THR A 387 11.53 25.52 -7.84
CA THR A 387 11.62 26.94 -8.22
C THR A 387 12.09 27.05 -9.67
N GLY A 388 11.73 28.13 -10.38
CA GLY A 388 12.08 28.29 -11.80
C GLY A 388 11.15 27.55 -12.79
N GLU A 389 9.87 27.42 -12.46
CA GLU A 389 8.83 26.95 -13.39
C GLU A 389 8.82 27.81 -14.67
N GLY A 390 8.82 27.17 -15.84
CA GLY A 390 8.87 27.84 -17.14
C GLY A 390 10.17 28.59 -17.45
N ALA A 391 11.17 28.56 -16.56
CA ALA A 391 12.47 29.18 -16.79
C ALA A 391 13.44 28.22 -17.50
N ALA A 392 14.58 28.76 -17.96
CA ALA A 392 15.64 27.94 -18.57
C ALA A 392 16.35 27.02 -17.54
N SER A 393 16.18 27.26 -16.25
CA SER A 393 16.71 26.41 -15.18
C SER A 393 15.79 26.48 -13.97
N GLY A 394 15.74 25.40 -13.21
CA GLY A 394 14.96 25.29 -11.98
C GLY A 394 15.68 24.50 -10.90
N THR A 395 15.40 24.83 -9.65
CA THR A 395 15.94 24.13 -8.49
C THR A 395 14.88 23.21 -7.92
N TYR A 396 15.26 21.96 -7.70
CA TYR A 396 14.40 20.87 -7.24
C TYR A 396 14.91 20.41 -5.89
N ARG A 397 14.10 20.60 -4.85
CA ARG A 397 14.39 20.13 -3.49
C ARG A 397 13.41 19.02 -3.12
N VAL A 398 13.93 17.82 -2.86
CA VAL A 398 13.16 16.63 -2.49
C VAL A 398 13.34 16.38 -1.00
N LYS A 399 12.23 16.32 -0.27
CA LYS A 399 12.17 15.97 1.14
C LYS A 399 11.43 14.65 1.33
N VAL A 400 11.98 13.73 2.12
CA VAL A 400 11.36 12.41 2.37
C VAL A 400 11.36 12.08 3.85
N TRP A 401 10.26 11.53 4.34
CA TRP A 401 10.13 10.93 5.66
C TRP A 401 9.60 9.52 5.51
N VAL A 402 10.17 8.60 6.27
CA VAL A 402 9.65 7.25 6.46
C VAL A 402 9.28 7.11 7.92
N ASP A 403 8.06 6.64 8.17
CA ASP A 403 7.42 6.52 9.46
C ASP A 403 7.39 7.79 10.32
N PRO A 404 7.07 8.98 9.76
CA PRO A 404 6.88 10.18 10.57
C PRO A 404 5.79 9.97 11.62
N LYS A 405 5.97 10.51 12.83
CA LYS A 405 5.11 10.20 14.00
C LYS A 405 4.15 11.32 14.35
N ALA A 406 4.52 12.56 14.08
CA ALA A 406 3.72 13.73 14.40
C ALA A 406 2.46 13.80 13.52
N SER A 407 1.48 14.56 14.01
CA SER A 407 0.21 14.80 13.30
C SER A 407 0.43 15.54 11.98
N GLY A 408 -0.47 15.33 11.01
CA GLY A 408 -0.42 15.99 9.70
C GLY A 408 0.55 15.35 8.70
N ARG A 409 1.12 14.18 9.02
CA ARG A 409 2.01 13.44 8.11
C ARG A 409 1.34 13.02 6.79
N ASP A 410 0.04 12.79 6.84
CA ASP A 410 -0.83 12.37 5.75
C ASP A 410 -1.59 13.54 5.08
N ASP A 411 -1.47 14.75 5.63
CA ASP A 411 -2.03 15.96 5.05
C ASP A 411 -1.12 16.49 3.92
N VAL A 412 -1.50 16.23 2.67
CA VAL A 412 -0.79 16.70 1.48
C VAL A 412 -1.12 18.14 1.08
N THR A 413 -2.08 18.79 1.74
CA THR A 413 -2.51 20.15 1.38
C THR A 413 -1.53 21.25 1.82
N ALA A 414 -0.63 20.92 2.76
CA ALA A 414 0.41 21.82 3.26
C ALA A 414 1.78 21.13 3.36
N ASP A 415 2.84 21.94 3.44
CA ASP A 415 4.20 21.43 3.67
C ASP A 415 4.31 20.84 5.08
N TYR A 416 4.93 19.66 5.19
CA TYR A 416 5.16 18.97 6.44
C TYR A 416 6.39 19.54 7.14
N ALA A 417 6.14 20.15 8.31
CA ALA A 417 7.13 20.87 9.10
C ALA A 417 7.24 20.37 10.54
N ALA A 418 6.46 19.35 10.92
CA ALA A 418 6.44 18.85 12.31
C ALA A 418 7.70 18.05 12.67
N GLU A 419 8.37 17.46 11.68
CA GLU A 419 9.59 16.67 11.85
C GLU A 419 10.61 17.00 10.75
N LEU A 420 11.90 16.81 11.05
CA LEU A 420 12.95 16.89 10.04
C LEU A 420 12.86 15.69 9.09
N PRO A 421 13.06 15.89 7.78
CA PRO A 421 13.05 14.79 6.84
C PRO A 421 14.29 13.91 7.01
N LEU A 422 14.14 12.63 6.63
CA LEU A 422 15.27 11.70 6.48
C LEU A 422 16.16 12.11 5.30
N LEU A 423 15.55 12.56 4.20
CA LEU A 423 16.24 13.09 3.02
C LEU A 423 15.88 14.55 2.80
N ASP A 424 16.87 15.39 2.50
CA ASP A 424 16.67 16.79 2.13
C ASP A 424 17.66 17.16 1.03
N HIS A 425 17.33 16.75 -0.18
CA HIS A 425 18.23 16.82 -1.31
C HIS A 425 17.83 17.93 -2.27
N THR A 426 18.81 18.68 -2.76
CA THR A 426 18.58 19.77 -3.72
C THR A 426 19.47 19.58 -4.93
N THR A 427 18.88 19.63 -6.12
CA THR A 427 19.57 19.65 -7.41
C THR A 427 19.07 20.80 -8.28
N THR A 428 19.82 21.14 -9.32
CA THR A 428 19.43 22.14 -10.32
C THR A 428 19.40 21.50 -11.69
N LEU A 429 18.27 21.65 -12.38
CA LEU A 429 18.07 21.18 -13.73
C LEU A 429 18.07 22.37 -14.69
N ALA A 430 18.57 22.17 -15.91
CA ALA A 430 18.70 23.23 -16.91
C ALA A 430 18.20 22.79 -18.29
N GLY A 431 17.85 23.76 -19.12
CA GLY A 431 17.35 23.58 -20.46
C GLY A 431 16.14 22.64 -20.50
N ARG A 432 16.22 21.67 -21.41
CA ARG A 432 15.14 20.69 -21.64
C ARG A 432 14.80 19.84 -20.42
N TYR A 433 15.73 19.69 -19.47
CA TYR A 433 15.49 18.92 -18.26
C TYR A 433 14.64 19.65 -17.24
N ASN A 434 14.71 20.98 -17.20
CA ASN A 434 13.78 21.78 -16.40
C ASN A 434 12.42 21.84 -17.09
N THR A 435 12.39 22.24 -18.37
CA THR A 435 11.12 22.46 -19.08
C THR A 435 10.35 21.16 -19.35
N GLY A 436 11.04 20.03 -19.51
CA GLY A 436 10.40 18.72 -19.68
C GLY A 436 9.66 18.23 -18.44
N LEU A 437 9.88 18.85 -17.27
CA LEU A 437 9.13 18.61 -16.03
C LEU A 437 8.07 19.69 -15.75
N ASP A 438 7.76 20.57 -16.72
CA ASP A 438 6.60 21.47 -16.61
C ASP A 438 5.29 20.68 -16.62
N VAL A 439 5.22 19.64 -17.43
CA VAL A 439 4.12 18.67 -17.46
C VAL A 439 4.68 17.29 -17.17
N ILE A 440 4.16 16.65 -16.12
CA ILE A 440 4.66 15.39 -15.59
C ILE A 440 3.59 14.30 -15.60
N ARG A 441 4.06 13.06 -15.45
CA ARG A 441 3.30 11.94 -14.90
C ARG A 441 3.92 11.54 -13.59
N PHE A 442 3.13 10.96 -12.71
CA PHE A 442 3.64 10.34 -11.48
C PHE A 442 3.05 8.95 -11.30
N GLY A 443 3.75 8.11 -10.55
CA GLY A 443 3.40 6.71 -10.43
C GLY A 443 4.41 5.92 -9.63
N PHE A 444 4.29 4.60 -9.74
CA PHE A 444 5.22 3.67 -9.09
C PHE A 444 5.88 2.80 -10.15
N THR A 445 7.16 2.49 -9.94
CA THR A 445 7.89 1.49 -10.72
C THR A 445 8.45 0.43 -9.79
N GLU A 446 8.62 -0.78 -10.28
CA GLU A 446 9.17 -1.87 -9.51
C GLU A 446 9.90 -2.86 -10.42
N GLY A 447 10.89 -3.56 -9.84
CA GLY A 447 11.63 -4.62 -10.50
C GLY A 447 11.97 -5.75 -9.53
N THR A 448 12.02 -6.96 -10.05
CA THR A 448 12.51 -8.16 -9.38
C THR A 448 13.53 -8.89 -10.24
N GLY A 449 14.57 -9.43 -9.61
CA GLY A 449 15.57 -10.28 -10.23
C GLY A 449 15.37 -11.73 -9.84
N GLY A 450 16.48 -12.39 -9.49
CA GLY A 450 16.45 -13.73 -8.89
C GLY A 450 15.85 -13.75 -7.48
N GLY A 451 15.89 -12.63 -6.76
CA GLY A 451 15.10 -12.37 -5.57
C GLY A 451 13.73 -11.81 -5.95
N VAL A 452 12.70 -12.12 -5.17
CA VAL A 452 11.32 -11.69 -5.43
C VAL A 452 10.73 -10.97 -4.23
N GLN A 453 9.72 -10.16 -4.50
CA GLN A 453 8.95 -9.49 -3.46
C GLN A 453 7.50 -9.28 -3.91
N THR A 454 6.66 -8.91 -2.96
CA THR A 454 5.42 -8.19 -3.25
C THR A 454 5.37 -6.97 -2.36
N VAL A 455 5.13 -5.81 -2.96
CA VAL A 455 4.90 -4.55 -2.24
C VAL A 455 3.44 -4.18 -2.38
N ALA A 456 2.79 -3.90 -1.26
CA ALA A 456 1.45 -3.33 -1.22
C ALA A 456 1.55 -1.84 -0.95
N VAL A 457 1.00 -0.99 -1.82
CA VAL A 457 0.89 0.45 -1.60
C VAL A 457 -0.57 0.83 -1.36
N SER A 458 -0.86 1.56 -0.28
CA SER A 458 -2.21 1.97 0.10
C SER A 458 -2.25 3.42 0.58
N ASP A 459 -3.47 3.94 0.79
CA ASP A 459 -3.71 5.29 1.34
C ASP A 459 -2.96 6.39 0.60
N PHE A 460 -2.83 6.24 -0.72
CA PHE A 460 -2.15 7.22 -1.56
C PHE A 460 -2.93 8.53 -1.64
N SER A 461 -2.26 9.63 -1.32
CA SER A 461 -2.76 10.98 -1.50
C SER A 461 -1.66 11.86 -2.11
N LEU A 462 -2.07 12.82 -2.94
CA LEU A 462 -1.17 13.78 -3.55
C LEU A 462 -1.87 15.12 -3.72
N ASP A 463 -1.15 16.22 -3.46
CA ASP A 463 -1.58 17.56 -3.84
C ASP A 463 -0.40 18.36 -4.42
N PHE A 464 -0.71 19.28 -5.32
CA PHE A 464 0.28 20.12 -5.97
C PHE A 464 0.58 21.37 -5.15
N ARG A 465 1.84 21.82 -5.19
CA ARG A 465 2.28 23.04 -4.53
C ARG A 465 1.93 24.24 -5.41
N ARG A 466 1.19 25.18 -4.84
CA ARG A 466 0.67 26.38 -5.54
C ARG A 466 1.50 27.63 -5.29
#